data_AF-A0A359LRH9-F1
#
_entry.id   AF-A0A359LRH9-F1
#
_cell.length_a   1.000
_cell.length_b   1.000
_cell.length_c   1.000
_cell.angle_alpha   90.00
_cell.angle_beta   90.00
_cell.angle_gamma   90.00
#
_symmetry.space_group_name_H-M   'P 1'
#
loop_
_entity.id
_entity.type
_entity.pdbx_description
1 polymer ?
#
loop_
_entity_poly.entity_id
_entity_poly.type
_entity_poly.pdbx_seq_one_letter_code
_entity_poly.pdbx_strand_id
1 'polypeptide(L)' 'VNNAGIQKVTPSHEIEMADFDRVMNVNLRGAYLCAREALRHFVERGTKGVILNNSSVHEIIPKPKYLP' A
#
# COMPACT_ATOMS: atom_id res chain seq x y z
N VAL A 1 9.10 -0.19 -8.34
CA VAL A 1 8.47 0.97 -7.66
C VAL A 1 7.03 0.58 -7.36
N ASN A 2 6.66 0.57 -6.09
CA ASN A 2 5.31 0.27 -5.63
C ASN A 2 4.57 1.60 -5.44
N ASN A 3 3.72 1.96 -6.41
CA ASN A 3 3.01 3.24 -6.45
C ASN A 3 1.49 3.11 -6.63
N ALA A 4 0.99 1.90 -6.93
CA ALA A 4 -0.44 1.68 -7.03
C ALA A 4 -1.08 1.97 -5.67
N GLY A 5 -2.08 2.85 -5.67
CA GLY A 5 -2.81 3.22 -4.47
C GLY A 5 -4.22 3.71 -4.82
N ILE A 6 -5.17 3.42 -3.95
CA ILE A 6 -6.56 3.87 -4.05
C ILE A 6 -6.99 4.51 -2.73
N GLN A 7 -8.02 5.36 -2.78
CA GLN A 7 -8.64 5.94 -1.60
C GLN A 7 -10.16 5.90 -1.74
N LYS A 8 -10.86 5.94 -0.61
CA LYS A 8 -12.31 6.04 -0.55
C LYS A 8 -12.68 7.09 0.49
N VAL A 9 -13.61 7.98 0.10
CA VAL A 9 -14.13 9.05 0.98
C VAL A 9 -15.40 8.55 1.63
N THR A 10 -15.35 8.33 2.95
CA THR A 10 -16.48 7.85 3.76
C THR A 10 -16.27 8.35 5.20
N PRO A 11 -17.32 8.77 5.93
CA PRO A 11 -17.23 8.99 7.37
C PRO A 11 -16.69 7.73 8.07
N SER A 12 -15.75 7.89 9.02
CA SER A 12 -15.00 6.73 9.54
C SER A 12 -15.86 5.66 10.21
N HIS A 13 -17.02 6.02 10.76
CA HIS A 13 -17.95 5.11 11.43
C HIS A 13 -18.96 4.45 10.47
N GLU A 14 -18.97 4.85 9.20
CA GLU A 14 -19.84 4.31 8.14
C GLU A 14 -19.06 3.45 7.14
N ILE A 15 -17.77 3.22 7.38
CA ILE A 15 -16.93 2.41 6.50
C ILE A 15 -17.42 0.97 6.51
N GLU A 16 -17.73 0.46 5.33
CA GLU A 16 -17.92 -0.97 5.12
C GLU A 16 -16.56 -1.69 5.15
N MET A 17 -16.51 -2.85 5.80
CA MET A 17 -15.27 -3.64 5.89
C MET A 17 -14.73 -4.03 4.50
N ALA A 18 -15.62 -4.26 3.53
CA ALA A 18 -15.21 -4.56 2.15
C ALA A 18 -14.44 -3.39 1.49
N ASP A 19 -14.79 -2.15 1.78
CA ASP A 19 -14.08 -0.97 1.28
C ASP A 19 -12.70 -0.84 1.97
N PHE A 20 -12.65 -1.05 3.29
CA PHE A 20 -11.38 -1.08 4.04
C PHE A 20 -10.44 -2.14 3.48
N ASP A 21 -10.92 -3.38 3.36
CA ASP A 21 -10.14 -4.49 2.83
C ASP A 21 -9.67 -4.22 1.41
N ARG A 22 -10.50 -3.62 0.58
CA ARG A 22 -10.13 -3.24 -0.79
C ARG A 22 -8.95 -2.26 -0.80
N VAL A 23 -9.02 -1.20 0.01
CA VAL A 23 -7.93 -0.20 0.11
C VAL A 23 -6.66 -0.84 0.66
N MET A 24 -6.75 -1.60 1.75
CA MET A 24 -5.60 -2.27 2.37
C MET A 24 -4.96 -3.33 1.45
N ASN A 25 -5.76 -4.06 0.68
CA ASN A 25 -5.26 -5.05 -0.27
C ASN A 25 -4.44 -4.41 -1.39
N VAL A 26 -4.79 -3.21 -1.85
CA VAL A 26 -4.02 -2.49 -2.88
C VAL A 26 -2.82 -1.78 -2.24
N ASN A 27 -3.06 -0.91 -1.26
CA ASN A 27 -2.08 0.05 -0.78
C ASN A 27 -0.98 -0.60 0.08
N LEU A 28 -1.33 -1.62 0.89
CA LEU A 28 -0.38 -2.28 1.80
C LEU A 28 -0.01 -3.68 1.30
N ARG A 29 -1.00 -4.57 1.17
CA ARG A 29 -0.73 -5.97 0.82
C ARG A 29 -0.12 -6.09 -0.58
N GLY A 30 -0.65 -5.36 -1.55
CA GLY A 30 -0.15 -5.33 -2.91
C GLY A 30 1.30 -4.86 -2.98
N ALA A 31 1.62 -3.73 -2.33
CA ALA A 31 2.98 -3.22 -2.25
C ALA A 31 3.95 -4.22 -1.60
N TYR A 32 3.54 -4.88 -0.51
CA TYR A 32 4.34 -5.93 0.13
C TYR A 32 4.60 -7.11 -0.81
N LEU A 33 3.58 -7.62 -1.51
CA LEU A 33 3.73 -8.74 -2.42
C LEU A 33 4.69 -8.40 -3.57
N CYS A 34 4.56 -7.22 -4.17
CA CYS A 34 5.49 -6.74 -5.19
C CYS A 34 6.93 -6.63 -4.66
N ALA A 35 7.10 -6.09 -3.44
CA ALA A 35 8.41 -6.00 -2.80
C ALA A 35 9.01 -7.39 -2.53
N ARG A 36 8.20 -8.34 -2.03
CA ARG A 36 8.64 -9.70 -1.74
C ARG A 36 9.14 -10.42 -2.99
N GLU A 37 8.39 -10.35 -4.08
CA GLU A 37 8.80 -11.00 -5.33
C GLU A 37 10.02 -10.32 -5.98
N ALA A 38 10.12 -8.99 -5.91
CA ALA A 38 11.32 -8.28 -6.37
C ALA A 38 12.56 -8.66 -5.54
N LEU A 39 12.42 -8.72 -4.21
CA LEU A 39 13.50 -9.13 -3.32
C LEU A 39 13.94 -10.57 -3.61
N ARG A 40 12.98 -11.49 -3.75
CA ARG A 40 13.26 -12.89 -4.11
C ARG A 40 14.07 -12.98 -5.41
N HIS A 41 13.67 -12.23 -6.44
CA HIS A 41 14.39 -12.16 -7.72
C HIS A 41 15.83 -11.66 -7.57
N PHE A 42 16.06 -10.62 -6.77
CA PHE A 42 17.40 -10.08 -6.53
C PHE A 42 18.31 -11.08 -5.79
N VAL A 43 17.77 -11.73 -4.76
CA VAL A 43 18.49 -12.72 -3.95
C VAL A 43 18.87 -13.94 -4.78
N GLU A 44 17.92 -14.51 -5.54
CA GLU A 44 18.15 -15.69 -6.38
C GLU A 44 19.25 -15.47 -7.43
N ARG A 45 19.41 -14.22 -7.91
CA ARG A 45 20.38 -13.86 -8.95
C ARG A 45 21.70 -13.33 -8.39
N GLY A 46 21.82 -13.14 -7.08
CA GLY A 46 22.98 -12.48 -6.47
C GLY A 46 23.17 -11.04 -6.94
N THR A 47 22.10 -10.38 -7.39
CA THR A 47 22.14 -9.02 -7.93
C THR A 47 21.63 -8.00 -6.92
N LYS A 48 22.15 -6.77 -6.99
CA LYS A 48 21.60 -5.65 -6.24
C LYS A 48 20.33 -5.12 -6.92
N GLY A 49 19.44 -4.52 -6.15
CA GLY A 49 18.25 -3.87 -6.65
C GLY A 49 17.69 -2.86 -5.65
N VAL A 50 16.72 -2.06 -6.09
CA VAL A 50 16.05 -1.05 -5.27
C VAL A 50 14.55 -1.26 -5.32
N ILE A 51 13.93 -1.31 -4.15
CA ILE A 51 12.47 -1.31 -3.98
C ILE A 51 12.09 0.05 -3.38
N LEU A 52 11.35 0.85 -4.16
CA LEU A 52 10.82 2.13 -3.72
C LEU A 52 9.31 2.00 -3.47
N ASN A 53 8.86 2.30 -2.25
CA ASN A 53 7.45 2.40 -1.89
C ASN A 53 7.04 3.86 -1.84
N ASN A 54 6.01 4.25 -2.59
CA ASN A 54 5.44 5.58 -2.49
C ASN A 54 4.37 5.61 -1.40
N SER A 55 4.57 6.44 -0.38
CA SER A 55 3.62 6.68 0.71
C SER A 55 2.91 8.03 0.50
N SER A 56 2.34 8.59 1.56
CA SER A 56 1.73 9.91 1.59
C SER A 56 2.09 10.62 2.90
N VAL A 57 1.99 11.95 2.92
CA VAL A 57 2.02 12.72 4.18
C VAL A 57 0.95 12.22 5.17
N HIS A 58 -0.12 11.59 4.67
CA HIS A 58 -1.20 11.07 5.49
C HIS A 58 -0.84 9.85 6.36
N GLU A 59 0.33 9.27 6.16
CA GLU A 59 0.93 8.33 7.12
C GLU A 59 1.20 9.01 8.48
N ILE A 60 1.49 10.32 8.46
CA ILE A 60 1.79 11.12 9.66
C ILE A 60 0.64 12.08 9.98
N ILE A 61 -0.03 12.63 8.95
CA ILE A 61 -1.04 13.68 9.07
C ILE A 61 -2.43 13.09 8.79
N PRO A 62 -3.26 12.82 9.80
CA PRO A 62 -4.58 12.23 9.60
C PRO A 62 -5.43 13.04 8.63
N LYS A 63 -6.17 12.34 7.76
CA LYS A 63 -7.11 12.94 6.82
C LYS A 63 -8.54 12.47 7.15
N PRO A 64 -9.29 13.22 7.97
CA PRO A 64 -10.66 12.85 8.31
C PRO A 64 -11.51 12.62 7.06
N LYS A 65 -12.43 11.66 7.12
CA LYS A 65 -13.33 11.21 6.03
C LYS A 65 -12.68 10.41 4.91
N TYR A 66 -11.40 10.04 5.04
CA TYR A 66 -10.73 9.16 4.08
C TYR A 66 -10.32 7.87 4.77
N LEU A 67 -10.49 6.76 4.06
CA LEU A 67 -9.91 5.47 4.45
C LEU A 67 -8.36 5.56 4.42
N PRO A 68 -7.66 4.95 5.39
CA PRO A 68 -6.20 4.82 5.37
C PRO A 68 -5.72 3.99 4.17
#